data_AF-A0A6S7K6G2-F1
#
_entry.id   AF-A0A6S7K6G2-F1
#
_cell.length_a   1.000
_cell.length_b   1.000
_cell.length_c   1.000
_cell.angle_alpha   90.00
_cell.angle_beta   90.00
_cell.angle_gamma   90.00
#
_symmetry.space_group_name_H-M   'P 1'
#
loop_
_entity.id
_entity.type
_entity.pdbx_description
1 polymer ?
#
loop_
_entity_poly.entity_id
_entity_poly.type
_entity_poly.pdbx_seq_one_letter_code
_entity_poly.pdbx_strand_id
1 'polypeptide(L)'
;MPGTKITPEDRKKIDKKFICTSCDMLLCTPMQTQCGHLMCFACLQTLLESSNPRCPTDGTVLEKEKVYTDAFTKRELNGLCLHCTNQGCPWHDTYEALKVSYGGKKEM
;
A
#
# COMPACT_ATOMS: atom_id res chain seq x y z
N MET A 1 -3.82 -1.25 10.17
CA MET A 1 -4.11 -2.03 8.94
C MET A 1 -2.88 -1.99 8.06
N PRO A 2 -2.42 -3.13 7.53
CA PRO A 2 -1.15 -3.19 6.81
C PRO A 2 -1.18 -2.46 5.44
N GLY A 3 -2.32 -2.41 4.76
CA GLY A 3 -2.53 -1.68 3.50
C GLY A 3 -3.88 -0.97 3.45
N THR A 4 -4.17 -0.28 2.34
CA THR A 4 -5.45 0.44 2.14
C THR A 4 -6.41 -0.40 1.29
N LYS A 5 -7.65 -0.56 1.78
CA LYS A 5 -8.74 -1.18 1.02
C LYS A 5 -9.22 -0.22 -0.07
N ILE A 6 -9.51 -0.76 -1.23
CA ILE A 6 -10.03 -0.02 -2.39
C ILE A 6 -11.22 -0.77 -2.98
N THR A 7 -12.03 -0.07 -3.76
CA THR A 7 -13.18 -0.68 -4.46
C THR A 7 -12.71 -1.67 -5.54
N PRO A 8 -13.53 -2.67 -5.91
CA PRO A 8 -13.24 -3.55 -7.04
C PRO A 8 -13.05 -2.78 -8.36
N GLU A 9 -13.75 -1.67 -8.54
CA GLU A 9 -13.66 -0.79 -9.71
C GLU A 9 -12.28 -0.13 -9.80
N ASP A 10 -11.81 0.44 -8.68
CA ASP A 10 -10.47 1.03 -8.60
C ASP A 10 -9.39 -0.02 -8.79
N ARG A 11 -9.57 -1.21 -8.20
CA ARG A 11 -8.61 -2.32 -8.31
C ARG A 11 -8.36 -2.78 -9.75
N LYS A 12 -9.33 -2.61 -10.65
CA LYS A 12 -9.19 -2.93 -12.08
C LYS A 12 -8.42 -1.86 -12.86
N LYS A 13 -8.40 -0.61 -12.37
CA LYS A 13 -7.80 0.54 -13.06
C LYS A 13 -6.38 0.84 -12.59
N ILE A 14 -6.09 0.53 -11.33
CA ILE A 14 -4.79 0.81 -10.71
C ILE A 14 -3.74 -0.17 -11.21
N ASP A 15 -2.54 0.34 -11.48
CA ASP A 15 -1.38 -0.47 -11.83
C ASP A 15 -1.00 -1.41 -10.67
N LYS A 16 -0.69 -2.66 -10.99
CA LYS A 16 -0.27 -3.68 -10.02
C LYS A 16 0.96 -3.26 -9.21
N LYS A 17 1.82 -2.37 -9.73
CA LYS A 17 2.96 -1.82 -8.97
C LYS A 17 2.55 -1.13 -7.67
N PHE A 18 1.30 -0.67 -7.58
CA PHE A 18 0.76 -0.03 -6.38
C PHE A 18 0.15 -1.00 -5.36
N ILE A 19 0.15 -2.30 -5.66
CA ILE A 19 -0.38 -3.35 -4.79
C ILE A 19 0.76 -3.98 -4.01
N CYS A 20 0.58 -4.05 -2.68
CA CYS A 20 1.54 -4.68 -1.79
C CYS A 20 1.66 -6.18 -2.08
N THR A 21 2.87 -6.67 -2.28
CA THR A 21 3.13 -8.09 -2.54
C THR A 21 2.93 -9.01 -1.33
N SER A 22 2.71 -8.45 -0.14
CA SER A 22 2.48 -9.21 1.10
C SER A 22 1.02 -9.30 1.52
N CYS A 23 0.22 -8.23 1.33
CA CYS A 23 -1.17 -8.19 1.81
C CYS A 23 -2.21 -7.99 0.71
N ASP A 24 -1.79 -7.90 -0.55
CA ASP A 24 -2.66 -7.73 -1.72
C ASP A 24 -3.61 -6.53 -1.63
N MET A 25 -3.25 -5.51 -0.86
CA MET A 25 -3.97 -4.24 -0.75
C MET A 25 -3.14 -3.11 -1.36
N LEU A 26 -3.76 -1.94 -1.56
CA LEU A 26 -3.04 -0.76 -2.01
C LEU A 26 -1.95 -0.40 -0.99
N LEU A 27 -0.74 -0.10 -1.49
CA LEU A 27 0.44 0.19 -0.67
C LEU A 27 0.18 1.33 0.33
N CYS A 28 0.44 1.06 1.60
CA CYS A 28 0.46 2.05 2.67
C CYS A 28 1.91 2.25 3.15
N THR A 29 2.45 3.46 2.94
CA THR A 29 3.87 3.78 3.18
C THR A 29 4.77 2.78 2.42
N PRO A 30 4.89 2.93 1.09
CA PRO A 30 5.58 1.95 0.26
C PRO A 30 7.07 1.85 0.62
N MET A 31 7.51 0.60 0.76
CA MET A 31 8.90 0.21 0.97
C MET A 31 9.33 -0.67 -0.20
N GLN A 32 10.49 -0.39 -0.76
CA GLN A 32 11.12 -1.19 -1.80
C GLN A 32 12.16 -2.10 -1.17
N THR A 33 12.13 -3.39 -1.53
CA THR A 33 13.13 -4.37 -1.13
C THR A 33 14.32 -4.38 -2.10
N GLN A 34 15.43 -5.02 -1.72
CA GLN A 34 16.58 -5.22 -2.61
C GLN A 34 16.24 -5.95 -3.92
N CYS A 35 15.22 -6.80 -3.93
CA CYS A 35 14.75 -7.48 -5.15
C CYS A 35 13.80 -6.61 -5.99
N GLY A 36 13.49 -5.39 -5.56
CA GLY A 36 12.67 -4.43 -6.31
C GLY A 36 11.16 -4.53 -6.07
N HIS A 37 10.70 -5.51 -5.28
CA HIS A 37 9.28 -5.66 -4.96
C HIS A 37 8.83 -4.67 -3.88
N LEU A 38 7.60 -4.17 -4.02
CA LEU A 38 7.04 -3.15 -3.14
C LEU A 38 6.11 -3.77 -2.07
N MET A 39 6.30 -3.32 -0.83
CA MET A 39 5.49 -3.74 0.32
C MET A 39 5.08 -2.54 1.16
N CYS A 40 4.00 -2.66 1.91
CA CYS A 40 3.70 -1.68 2.95
C CYS A 40 4.76 -1.74 4.06
N PHE A 41 5.07 -0.60 4.68
CA PHE A 41 5.98 -0.55 5.83
C PHE A 41 5.60 -1.55 6.93
N ALA A 42 4.33 -1.58 7.33
CA ALA A 42 3.84 -2.50 8.35
C ALA A 42 3.97 -3.97 7.94
N CYS A 43 3.68 -4.31 6.67
CA CYS A 43 3.87 -5.67 6.15
C CYS A 43 5.33 -6.10 6.24
N LEU A 44 6.22 -5.21 5.80
CA LEU A 44 7.64 -5.50 5.75
C LEU A 44 8.23 -5.65 7.15
N GLN A 45 7.80 -4.84 8.13
CA GLN A 45 8.21 -5.00 9.52
C GLN A 45 7.84 -6.38 10.07
N THR A 46 6.58 -6.80 9.89
CA THR A 46 6.14 -8.14 10.31
C THR A 46 6.93 -9.26 9.62
N LEU A 47 7.26 -9.11 8.34
CA LEU A 47 8.09 -10.09 7.64
C LEU A 47 9.51 -10.16 8.19
N LEU A 48 10.13 -9.00 8.48
CA LEU A 48 11.49 -8.91 9.01
C LEU A 48 11.63 -9.45 10.45
N GLU A 49 10.52 -9.56 11.19
CA GLU A 49 10.48 -10.18 12.52
C GLU A 49 10.52 -11.73 12.46
N SER A 50 10.33 -12.33 11.28
CA SER A 50 10.41 -13.78 11.10
C SER A 50 11.86 -14.29 11.14
N SER A 51 12.04 -15.57 11.45
CA SER A 51 13.38 -16.20 11.55
C SER A 51 14.11 -16.33 10.21
N ASN A 52 13.40 -16.28 9.08
CA ASN A 52 13.95 -16.40 7.73
C ASN A 52 13.14 -15.48 6.79
N PRO A 53 13.32 -14.16 6.91
CA PRO A 53 12.49 -13.18 6.20
C PRO A 53 12.74 -13.28 4.71
N ARG A 54 11.68 -13.49 3.93
CA ARG A 54 11.75 -13.67 2.48
C ARG A 54 10.69 -12.85 1.76
N CYS A 55 11.04 -12.40 0.56
CA CYS A 55 10.08 -11.78 -0.34
C CYS A 55 9.01 -12.81 -0.71
N PRO A 56 7.70 -12.51 -0.52
CA PRO A 56 6.62 -13.43 -0.91
C PRO A 56 6.55 -13.70 -2.42
N THR A 57 7.12 -12.82 -3.25
CA THR A 57 7.03 -12.93 -4.71
C THR A 57 8.11 -13.84 -5.30
N ASP A 58 9.35 -13.74 -4.83
CA ASP A 58 10.50 -14.43 -5.45
C ASP A 58 11.36 -15.25 -4.45
N GLY A 59 11.04 -15.21 -3.16
CA GLY A 59 11.77 -15.95 -2.12
C GLY A 59 13.14 -15.37 -1.73
N THR A 60 13.53 -14.21 -2.29
CA THR A 60 14.79 -13.53 -1.93
C THR A 60 14.80 -13.20 -0.44
N VAL A 61 15.92 -13.46 0.23
CA VAL A 61 16.10 -13.11 1.65
C VAL A 61 16.00 -11.59 1.82
N LEU A 62 15.24 -11.14 2.80
CA LEU A 62 15.08 -9.73 3.12
C LEU A 62 16.01 -9.35 4.26
N GLU A 63 16.68 -8.22 4.12
CA GLU A 63 17.59 -7.68 5.14
C GLU A 63 17.11 -6.27 5.51
N LYS A 64 17.12 -5.94 6.81
CA LYS A 64 16.60 -4.66 7.33
C LYS A 64 17.37 -3.46 6.78
N GLU A 65 18.65 -3.65 6.47
CA GLU A 65 19.56 -2.63 5.95
C GLU A 65 19.38 -2.42 4.43
N LYS A 66 18.68 -3.35 3.77
CA LYS A 66 18.48 -3.38 2.31
C LYS A 66 17.02 -3.16 1.90
N VAL A 67 16.30 -2.41 2.72
CA VAL A 67 14.94 -1.97 2.46
C VAL A 67 14.86 -0.46 2.58
N TYR A 68 14.17 0.18 1.64
CA TYR A 68 14.19 1.63 1.49
C TYR A 68 12.78 2.17 1.33
N THR A 69 12.55 3.39 1.82
CA THR A 69 11.30 4.09 1.53
C THR A 69 11.26 4.46 0.05
N ASP A 70 10.16 4.15 -0.63
CA ASP A 70 10.01 4.50 -2.04
C ASP A 70 9.23 5.81 -2.19
N ALA A 71 9.99 6.92 -2.24
CA ALA A 71 9.42 8.25 -2.38
C ALA A 71 8.74 8.47 -3.74
N PHE A 72 9.21 7.81 -4.80
CA PHE A 72 8.65 7.95 -6.14
C PHE A 72 7.28 7.29 -6.21
N THR A 73 7.19 6.02 -5.82
CA THR A 73 5.92 5.29 -5.73
C THR A 73 4.97 5.99 -4.76
N LYS A 74 5.46 6.52 -3.64
CA LYS A 74 4.63 7.29 -2.69
C LYS A 74 3.99 8.51 -3.35
N ARG A 75 4.74 9.26 -4.17
CA ARG A 75 4.23 10.43 -4.89
C ARG A 75 3.17 10.04 -5.91
N GLU A 76 3.42 8.98 -6.67
CA GLU A 76 2.44 8.49 -7.64
C GLU A 76 1.15 7.97 -6.96
N LEU A 77 1.30 7.19 -5.88
CA LEU A 77 0.18 6.71 -5.06
C LEU A 77 -0.71 7.85 -4.57
N ASN A 78 -0.12 8.93 -4.06
CA ASN A 78 -0.86 10.08 -3.56
C ASN A 78 -1.75 10.73 -4.63
N GLY A 79 -1.37 10.66 -5.91
CA GLY A 79 -2.14 11.18 -7.03
C GLY A 79 -3.28 10.28 -7.53
N LEU A 80 -3.42 9.05 -7.00
CA LEU A 80 -4.49 8.15 -7.42
C LEU A 80 -5.85 8.65 -6.90
N CYS A 81 -6.80 8.88 -7.81
CA CYS A 81 -8.20 9.13 -7.44
C CYS A 81 -8.88 7.78 -7.15
N LEU A 82 -9.42 7.64 -5.94
CA LEU A 82 -10.04 6.41 -5.43
C LEU A 82 -11.45 6.70 -4.92
N HIS A 83 -12.32 5.73 -5.05
CA HIS A 83 -13.68 5.79 -4.55
C HIS A 83 -13.74 5.39 -3.07
N CYS A 84 -14.69 5.96 -2.34
CA CYS A 84 -15.02 5.54 -1.00
C CYS A 84 -15.40 4.04 -0.98
N THR A 85 -14.89 3.30 -0.01
CA THR A 85 -15.23 1.88 0.15
C THR A 85 -16.59 1.65 0.81
N ASN A 86 -17.26 2.70 1.29
CA ASN A 86 -18.58 2.58 1.91
C ASN A 86 -19.63 2.37 0.81
N GLN A 87 -20.52 1.39 1.02
CA GLN A 87 -21.57 1.06 0.07
C GLN A 87 -22.46 2.27 -0.21
N GLY A 88 -22.67 2.59 -1.49
CA GLY A 88 -23.53 3.71 -1.91
C GLY A 88 -22.94 5.10 -1.72
N CYS A 89 -21.69 5.22 -1.25
CA CYS A 89 -21.03 6.51 -1.15
C CYS A 89 -20.53 6.96 -2.53
N PRO A 90 -20.97 8.12 -3.06
CA PRO A 90 -20.53 8.62 -4.36
C PRO A 90 -19.16 9.33 -4.28
N TRP A 91 -18.61 9.48 -3.09
CA TRP A 91 -17.40 10.28 -2.89
C TRP A 91 -16.17 9.57 -3.43
N HIS A 92 -15.35 10.31 -4.17
CA HIS A 92 -14.05 9.88 -4.66
C HIS A 92 -13.07 11.06 -4.58
N ASP A 93 -11.82 10.79 -4.22
CA ASP A 93 -10.78 11.80 -4.13
C ASP A 93 -9.40 11.13 -4.22
N THR A 94 -8.35 11.94 -4.24
CA THR A 94 -6.97 11.50 -4.18
C THR A 94 -6.70 10.65 -2.93
N TYR A 95 -5.79 9.68 -3.06
CA TYR A 95 -5.32 8.85 -1.96
C TYR A 95 -4.77 9.68 -0.78
N GLU A 96 -4.16 10.83 -1.08
CA GLU A 96 -3.70 11.77 -0.06
C GLU A 96 -4.87 12.39 0.73
N ALA A 97 -5.92 12.87 0.07
CA ALA A 97 -7.11 13.41 0.73
C ALA A 97 -7.85 12.35 1.56
N LEU A 98 -7.88 11.11 1.09
CA LEU A 98 -8.42 9.96 1.81
C LEU A 98 -7.72 9.71 3.15
N LYS A 99 -6.38 9.83 3.20
CA LYS A 99 -5.66 9.64 4.47
C LYS A 99 -6.02 10.67 5.52
N VAL A 100 -6.33 11.90 5.09
CA VAL A 100 -6.70 12.99 5.99
C VAL A 100 -8.13 12.79 6.54
N SER A 101 -9.04 12.21 5.75
CA SER A 101 -10.44 12.00 6.16
C SER A 101 -10.64 10.82 7.12
N TYR A 102 -9.78 9.80 7.13
CA TYR A 102 -9.86 8.72 8.14
C TYR A 102 -9.41 9.16 9.55
N GLY A 103 -8.74 10.32 9.68
CA GLY A 103 -8.37 10.91 10.98
C GLY A 103 -9.44 11.82 11.59
N GLY A 104 -10.51 12.10 10.85
CA GLY A 104 -11.61 12.92 11.32
C GLY A 104 -12.86 12.55 10.55
N LYS A 105 -13.77 11.82 11.20
CA LYS A 105 -15.16 11.59 10.76
C LYS A 105 -15.66 12.80 9.96
N LYS A 106 -15.78 12.68 8.65
CA LYS A 106 -16.75 13.49 7.92
C LYS A 106 -18.04 12.67 7.91
N GLU A 107 -18.73 12.76 9.05
CA GLU A 107 -20.18 12.61 9.08
C GLU A 107 -20.74 13.63 8.09
N MET A 108 -21.56 13.15 7.16
CA MET A 108 -22.53 13.94 6.44
C MET A 108 -23.91 13.38 6.80
#